data_AF-A0A2E4BIG9-F1
#
_entry.id   AF-A0A2E4BIG9-F1
#
_cell.length_a   1.000
_cell.length_b   1.000
_cell.length_c   1.000
_cell.angle_alpha   90.00
_cell.angle_beta   90.00
_cell.angle_gamma   90.00
#
_symmetry.space_group_name_H-M   'P 1'
#
loop_
_entity.id
_entity.type
_entity.pdbx_description
1 polymer ?
#
loop_
_entity_poly.entity_id
_entity_poly.type
_entity_poly.pdbx_seq_one_letter_code
_entity_poly.pdbx_strand_id
1 'polypeptide(L)' 'MESVGNTIEKAGYEVGIRTRLCWTFSGPCDLTLYPSGKLLVKTEDKELAAEVAKLHVETWANS' A
#
# COMPACT_ATOMS: atom_id res chain seq x y z
N MET A 1 -6.05 -9.25 -2.62
CA MET A 1 -4.93 -8.43 -3.12
C MET A 1 -5.41 -7.41 -4.14
N GLU A 2 -6.15 -7.81 -5.19
CA GLU A 2 -6.56 -6.86 -6.24
C GLU A 2 -7.47 -5.73 -5.74
N SER A 3 -8.43 -6.01 -4.84
CA SER A 3 -9.28 -4.96 -4.25
C SER A 3 -8.44 -3.90 -3.51
N VAL A 4 -7.63 -4.35 -2.54
CA VAL A 4 -6.68 -3.52 -1.79
C VAL A 4 -5.75 -2.72 -2.71
N GLY A 5 -5.15 -3.36 -3.71
CA GLY A 5 -4.24 -2.71 -4.66
C GLY A 5 -4.93 -1.61 -5.48
N ASN A 6 -6.16 -1.86 -5.93
CA ASN A 6 -6.96 -0.85 -6.62
C ASN A 6 -7.35 0.31 -5.69
N THR A 7 -7.60 0.05 -4.40
CA THR A 7 -7.89 1.11 -3.42
C THR A 7 -6.66 1.99 -3.19
N ILE A 8 -5.46 1.39 -3.12
CA ILE A 8 -4.20 2.12 -2.99
C ILE A 8 -3.93 2.99 -4.23
N GLU A 9 -4.17 2.45 -5.43
CA GLU A 9 -4.06 3.21 -6.69
C GLU A 9 -5.02 4.42 -6.71
N LYS A 10 -6.28 4.22 -6.29
CA LYS A 10 -7.26 5.30 -6.15
C LYS A 10 -6.90 6.34 -5.07
N ALA A 11 -6.11 5.95 -4.07
CA ALA A 11 -5.59 6.87 -3.07
C ALA A 11 -4.48 7.79 -3.61
N GLY A 12 -4.11 7.66 -4.89
CA GLY A 12 -3.15 8.51 -5.57
C GLY A 12 -1.74 7.94 -5.66
N TYR A 13 -1.57 6.66 -5.34
CA TYR A 13 -0.29 5.97 -5.53
C TYR A 13 -0.19 5.39 -6.95
N GLU A 14 0.98 5.50 -7.56
CA GLU A 14 1.25 4.91 -8.86
C GLU A 14 1.72 3.46 -8.71
N VAL A 15 1.11 2.53 -9.45
CA VAL A 15 1.51 1.13 -9.45
C VAL A 15 2.76 0.95 -10.30
N GLY A 16 3.83 0.46 -9.68
CA GLY A 16 5.07 0.10 -10.38
C GLY A 16 5.04 -1.35 -10.88
N ILE A 17 5.02 -2.29 -9.95
CA ILE A 17 5.01 -3.73 -10.24
C ILE A 17 3.63 -4.28 -9.88
N ARG A 18 3.02 -5.02 -10.81
CA ARG A 18 1.77 -5.77 -10.59
C ARG A 18 1.99 -7.25 -10.88
N THR A 19 2.36 -8.02 -9.86
CA THR A 19 2.58 -9.47 -10.00
C THR A 19 1.77 -10.26 -8.98
N ARG A 20 1.74 -11.59 -9.13
CA ARG A 20 1.15 -12.50 -8.13
C ARG A 20 1.96 -12.55 -6.83
N LEU A 21 3.23 -12.11 -6.84
CA LEU A 21 4.14 -12.17 -5.70
C LEU A 21 4.06 -10.93 -4.82
N CYS A 22 3.88 -9.76 -5.43
CA CYS A 22 3.64 -8.50 -4.76
C CYS A 22 3.16 -7.45 -5.75
N TRP A 23 2.58 -6.39 -5.20
CA TRP A 23 2.38 -5.14 -5.89
C TRP A 23 3.24 -4.07 -5.25
N THR A 24 3.90 -3.25 -6.05
CA THR A 24 4.64 -2.09 -5.54
C THR A 24 3.95 -0.80 -5.96
N PHE A 25 4.03 0.19 -5.10
CA PHE A 25 3.44 1.50 -5.35
C PHE A 25 4.43 2.60 -4.96
N SER A 26 4.40 3.70 -5.70
CA SER A 26 5.20 4.90 -5.42
C SER A 26 4.30 6.12 -5.37
N GLY A 27 4.62 7.05 -4.47
CA GLY A 27 3.81 8.21 -4.17
C GLY A 27 4.45 9.02 -3.04
N PRO A 28 3.70 9.46 -2.01
CA PRO A 28 4.27 10.08 -0.81
C PRO A 28 5.29 9.20 -0.09
N CYS A 29 5.13 7.87 -0.19
CA CYS A 29 6.10 6.88 0.24
C CYS A 29 6.05 5.65 -0.68
N ASP A 30 7.06 4.78 -0.59
CA ASP A 30 7.05 3.52 -1.34
C ASP A 30 6.30 2.45 -0.56
N LEU A 31 5.41 1.73 -1.24
CA LEU A 31 4.60 0.66 -0.67
C LEU A 31 4.86 -0.67 -1.35
N THR A 32 4.78 -1.76 -0.60
CA THR A 32 4.75 -3.11 -1.16
C THR A 32 3.65 -3.95 -0.52
N LEU A 33 2.65 -4.34 -1.30
CA LEU A 33 1.55 -5.19 -0.88
C LEU A 33 1.85 -6.65 -1.22
N TYR A 34 1.80 -7.50 -0.21
CA TYR A 34 1.99 -8.95 -0.34
C TYR A 34 0.66 -9.72 -0.44
N PRO A 35 0.66 -10.95 -0.98
CA PRO A 35 -0.55 -11.77 -1.12
C PRO A 35 -1.20 -12.12 0.20
N SER A 36 -0.40 -12.15 1.27
CA SER A 36 -0.85 -12.34 2.65
C SER A 36 -1.63 -11.15 3.22
N GLY A 37 -1.76 -10.03 2.50
CA GLY A 37 -2.40 -8.80 2.98
C GLY A 37 -1.47 -7.89 3.80
N LYS A 38 -0.21 -8.30 4.00
CA LYS A 38 0.81 -7.45 4.62
C LYS A 38 1.19 -6.31 3.68
N LEU A 39 1.29 -5.11 4.23
CA LEU A 39 1.79 -3.92 3.55
C LEU A 39 3.13 -3.53 4.18
N LEU A 40 4.17 -3.41 3.35
CA LEU A 40 5.44 -2.80 3.73
C LEU A 40 5.37 -1.31 3.33
N VAL A 41 5.60 -0.43 4.31
CA VAL A 41 5.69 1.01 4.10
C VAL A 41 7.17 1.41 4.21
N LYS A 42 7.73 2.01 3.16
CA LYS A 42 9.13 2.45 3.11
C LYS A 42 9.14 3.97 2.99
N THR A 43 9.53 4.61 4.08
CA THR A 43 9.66 6.05 4.22
C THR A 43 10.64 6.38 5.35
N GLU A 44 11.26 7.55 5.28
CA GLU A 44 12.07 8.11 6.38
C GLU A 44 11.19 8.88 7.39
N ASP A 45 9.97 9.26 6.97
CA ASP A 45 9.00 9.96 7.80
C ASP A 45 8.15 8.97 8.61
N LYS A 46 8.37 8.98 9.93
CA LYS A 46 7.69 8.09 10.86
C LYS A 46 6.20 8.41 11.03
N GLU A 47 5.81 9.68 10.91
CA GLU A 47 4.42 10.10 11.03
C GLU A 47 3.64 9.63 9.81
N LEU A 48 4.19 9.85 8.62
CA LEU A 48 3.65 9.33 7.37
C LEU A 48 3.54 7.80 7.39
N ALA A 49 4.56 7.11 7.92
CA ALA A 49 4.52 5.64 8.05
C ALA A 49 3.33 5.17 8.91
N ALA A 50 3.08 5.87 10.03
CA ALA A 50 1.99 5.54 10.94
C ALA A 50 0.62 5.86 10.33
N GLU A 51 0.48 6.98 9.63
CA GLU A 51 -0.76 7.35 8.94
C GLU A 51 -1.11 6.34 7.85
N VAL A 52 -0.14 5.94 7.02
CA VAL A 52 -0.36 4.95 5.96
C VAL A 52 -0.67 3.57 6.54
N ALA A 53 0.02 3.16 7.62
CA ALA A 53 -0.29 1.90 8.30
C ALA A 53 -1.72 1.89 8.86
N LYS A 54 -2.16 3.00 9.45
CA LYS A 54 -3.52 3.17 9.95
C LYS A 54 -4.54 3.11 8.81
N LEU A 55 -4.30 3.85 7.73
CA LEU A 55 -5.17 3.85 6.55
C LEU A 55 -5.29 2.47 5.92
N HIS A 56 -4.19 1.71 5.87
CA HIS A 56 -4.20 0.33 5.39
C HIS A 56 -5.11 -0.57 6.25
N VAL A 57 -4.95 -0.54 7.58
CA VAL A 57 -5.71 -1.42 8.48
C VAL A 57 -7.19 -1.04 8.53
N GLU A 58 -7.51 0.25 8.53
CA GLU A 58 -8.90 0.71 8.67
C GLU A 58 -9.67 0.66 7.35
N THR A 59 -9.02 1.03 6.24
CA THR A 59 -9.70 1.24 4.95
C THR A 59 -9.30 0.22 3.90
N TRP A 60 -8.01 0.11 3.58
CA TRP A 60 -7.58 -0.66 2.40
C TRP A 60 -7.66 -2.18 2.60
N ALA A 61 -7.33 -2.70 3.77
CA ALA A 61 -7.38 -4.12 4.07
C ALA A 61 -8.81 -4.66 4.25
N ASN A 62 -9.78 -3.78 4.50
CA ASN A 62 -11.20 -4.11 4.67
C ASN A 62 -12.03 -3.95 3.38
N SER A 63 -11.40 -3.63 2.24
CA SER A 63 -12.08 -3.45 0.93
C SER A 63 -12.10 -4.70 0.05
#